data_AF-A0A382JVZ4-F1
#
_entry.id   AF-A0A382JVZ4-F1
#
_cell.length_a   1.000
_cell.length_b   1.000
_cell.length_c   1.000
_cell.angle_alpha   90.00
_cell.angle_beta   90.00
_cell.angle_gamma   90.00
#
_symmetry.space_group_name_H-M   'P 1'
#
loop_
_entity.id
_entity.type
_entity.pdbx_description
1 polymer ?
#
loop_
_entity_poly.entity_id
_entity_poly.type
_entity_poly.pdbx_seq_one_letter_code
_entity_poly.pdbx_strand_id
1 'polypeptide(L)'
;VVERKAAGAVIVTSSHNPYQWNGIKIKSHLGGSASPEIVNIIEQRANDILKDGGNVQIAPLNSDIITEFNPLEGYLAHLKTQIDLPRIQSSGLRLAVDSMYGTGSGLLKEILDGKSLVIDE
;
A
#
# COMPACT_ATOMS: atom_id res chain seq x y z
N VAL A 1 -8.69 -1.53 1.04
CA VAL A 1 -9.60 -2.69 1.00
C VAL A 1 -10.86 -2.44 1.82
N VAL A 2 -10.76 -2.38 3.14
CA VAL A 2 -11.91 -2.29 4.07
C VAL A 2 -12.78 -1.07 3.81
N GLU A 3 -12.19 0.12 3.72
CA GLU A 3 -12.90 1.39 3.43
C GLU A 3 -13.74 1.31 2.15
N ARG A 4 -13.18 0.70 1.11
CA ARG A 4 -13.82 0.55 -0.21
C ARG A 4 -14.69 -0.70 -0.33
N LYS A 5 -14.81 -1.50 0.74
CA LYS A 5 -15.51 -2.79 0.76
C LYS A 5 -15.09 -3.73 -0.38
N ALA A 6 -13.80 -3.70 -0.74
CA ALA A 6 -13.26 -4.53 -1.81
C ALA A 6 -13.11 -6.00 -1.35
N ALA A 7 -13.17 -6.94 -2.30
CA ALA A 7 -12.96 -8.37 -2.03
C ALA A 7 -11.52 -8.72 -1.59
N GLY A 8 -10.56 -7.84 -1.91
CA GLY A 8 -9.16 -7.98 -1.58
C GLY A 8 -8.35 -6.86 -2.22
N ALA A 9 -7.02 -6.98 -2.19
CA ALA A 9 -6.13 -6.14 -2.98
C ALA A 9 -4.89 -6.91 -3.44
N VAL A 10 -4.31 -6.40 -4.52
CA VAL A 10 -2.99 -6.79 -5.00
C VAL A 10 -2.04 -5.63 -4.70
N ILE A 11 -0.91 -5.93 -4.07
CA ILE A 11 0.16 -4.97 -3.81
C ILE A 11 1.37 -5.37 -4.66
N VAL A 12 1.82 -4.47 -5.53
CA VAL A 12 3.01 -4.68 -6.35
C VAL A 12 4.21 -4.13 -5.60
N THR A 13 4.97 -5.01 -4.96
CA THR A 13 6.16 -4.66 -4.17
C THR A 13 7.00 -5.89 -3.85
N SER A 14 8.32 -5.76 -3.90
CA SER A 14 9.29 -6.69 -3.31
C SER A 14 9.81 -6.23 -1.94
N SER A 15 9.12 -5.29 -1.30
CA SER A 15 9.49 -4.71 0.00
C SER A 15 10.82 -3.96 -0.04
N HIS A 16 11.91 -4.62 0.38
CA HIS A 16 13.25 -4.05 0.54
C HIS A 16 14.27 -4.80 -0.33
N ASN A 17 13.81 -5.71 -1.19
CA ASN A 17 14.69 -6.43 -2.09
C ASN A 17 15.37 -5.44 -3.05
N PRO A 18 16.56 -5.79 -3.57
CA PRO A 18 17.25 -4.97 -4.56
C PRO A 18 16.36 -4.59 -5.75
N TYR A 19 16.67 -3.46 -6.40
CA TYR A 19 15.85 -2.85 -7.46
C TYR A 19 15.48 -3.80 -8.62
N GLN A 20 16.30 -4.83 -8.90
CA GLN A 20 16.00 -5.81 -9.94
C GLN A 20 14.82 -6.75 -9.59
N TRP A 21 14.37 -6.76 -8.34
CA TRP A 21 13.29 -7.62 -7.86
C TRP A 21 11.99 -6.84 -7.72
N ASN A 22 10.90 -7.46 -8.16
CA ASN A 22 9.54 -7.02 -7.84
C ASN A 22 8.70 -8.23 -7.38
N GLY A 23 7.51 -7.99 -6.86
CA GLY A 23 6.64 -9.04 -6.34
C GLY A 23 5.19 -8.62 -6.28
N ILE A 24 4.32 -9.60 -6.05
CA ILE A 24 2.89 -9.44 -5.89
C ILE A 24 2.53 -10.00 -4.52
N LYS A 25 1.83 -9.21 -3.70
CA LYS A 25 1.27 -9.64 -2.41
C LYS A 25 -0.24 -9.51 -2.44
N ILE A 26 -0.93 -10.52 -1.93
CA ILE A 26 -2.39 -10.54 -1.88
C ILE A 26 -2.87 -10.13 -0.48
N LYS A 27 -3.85 -9.22 -0.44
CA LYS A 27 -4.57 -8.82 0.76
C LYS A 27 -5.99 -9.36 0.70
N SER A 28 -6.46 -9.92 1.81
CA SER A 28 -7.84 -10.40 1.93
C SER A 28 -8.82 -9.23 2.06
N HIS A 29 -10.13 -9.51 2.00
CA HIS A 29 -11.20 -8.54 2.25
C HIS A 29 -11.08 -7.83 3.62
N LEU A 30 -10.38 -8.43 4.59
CA LEU A 30 -10.11 -7.83 5.90
C LEU A 30 -8.95 -6.81 5.87
N GLY A 31 -8.28 -6.63 4.72
CA GLY A 31 -7.15 -5.72 4.54
C GLY A 31 -5.79 -6.27 4.99
N GLY A 32 -5.78 -7.35 5.79
CA GLY A 32 -4.58 -8.10 6.15
C GLY A 32 -4.02 -8.94 5.01
N SER A 33 -2.85 -9.55 5.22
CA SER A 33 -2.31 -10.53 4.27
C SER A 33 -3.27 -11.70 4.08
N ALA A 34 -3.39 -12.18 2.85
CA ALA A 34 -4.15 -13.39 2.55
C ALA A 34 -3.63 -14.58 3.37
N SER A 35 -4.53 -15.48 3.78
CA SER A 35 -4.16 -16.71 4.49
C SER A 35 -3.37 -17.64 3.56
N PRO A 36 -2.56 -18.58 4.11
CA PRO A 36 -1.89 -19.59 3.31
C PRO A 36 -2.84 -20.39 2.41
N GLU A 37 -4.06 -20.65 2.87
CA GLU A 37 -5.10 -21.31 2.08
C GLU A 37 -5.48 -20.51 0.83
N ILE A 38 -5.76 -19.21 0.97
CA ILE A 38 -6.07 -18.32 -0.16
C ILE A 38 -4.87 -18.24 -1.11
N VAL A 39 -3.66 -18.09 -0.57
CA VAL A 39 -2.42 -18.02 -1.37
C VAL A 39 -2.23 -19.29 -2.18
N ASN A 40 -2.38 -20.47 -1.57
CA ASN A 40 -2.22 -21.75 -2.25
C ASN A 40 -3.23 -21.92 -3.40
N ILE A 41 -4.49 -21.51 -3.21
CA ILE A 41 -5.49 -21.53 -4.29
C ILE A 41 -5.06 -20.63 -5.46
N ILE A 42 -4.58 -19.43 -5.17
CA ILE A 42 -4.11 -18.47 -6.19
C ILE A 42 -2.88 -19.03 -6.93
N GLU A 43 -1.91 -19.58 -6.21
CA GLU A 43 -0.70 -20.17 -6.78
C GLU A 43 -1.01 -21.38 -7.68
N GLN A 44 -1.90 -22.28 -7.24
CA GLN A 44 -2.37 -23.39 -8.05
C GLN A 44 -3.03 -22.90 -9.34
N ARG A 45 -3.95 -21.95 -9.23
CA ARG A 45 -4.65 -21.40 -10.40
C ARG A 45 -3.70 -20.69 -11.36
N ALA A 46 -2.74 -19.92 -10.85
CA ALA A 46 -1.74 -19.25 -11.67
C ALA A 46 -0.87 -20.27 -12.43
N ASN A 47 -0.42 -21.34 -11.74
CA ASN A 47 0.37 -22.40 -12.37
C ASN A 47 -0.42 -23.14 -13.45
N ASP A 48 -1.71 -23.41 -13.24
CA ASP A 48 -2.54 -24.07 -14.26
C ASP A 48 -2.75 -23.18 -15.49
N ILE A 49 -2.99 -21.88 -15.30
CA ILE A 49 -3.05 -20.91 -16.41
C ILE A 49 -1.74 -20.92 -17.21
N LEU A 50 -0.58 -20.98 -16.54
CA LEU A 50 0.72 -21.03 -17.21
C LEU A 50 0.92 -22.32 -18.02
N LYS A 51 0.45 -23.47 -17.51
CA LYS A 51 0.49 -24.75 -18.25
C LYS A 51 -0.38 -24.70 -19.51
N ASP A 52 -1.50 -24.01 -19.45
CA ASP A 52 -2.46 -23.84 -20.56
C ASP A 52 -2.04 -22.73 -21.55
N GLY A 53 -0.76 -22.37 -21.57
CA GLY A 53 -0.18 -21.39 -22.51
C GLY A 53 -0.29 -19.94 -22.06
N GLY A 54 -0.71 -19.66 -20.81
CA GLY A 54 -0.74 -18.31 -20.25
C GLY A 54 -1.87 -17.43 -20.77
N ASN A 55 -2.92 -18.03 -21.34
CA ASN A 55 -4.03 -17.29 -21.93
C ASN A 55 -4.89 -16.61 -20.83
N VAL A 56 -4.74 -15.29 -20.71
CA VAL A 56 -5.55 -14.45 -19.81
C VAL A 56 -6.26 -13.36 -20.60
N GLN A 57 -7.49 -13.04 -20.21
CA GLN A 57 -8.16 -11.86 -20.75
C GLN A 57 -7.64 -10.62 -20.03
N ILE A 58 -7.10 -9.68 -20.80
CA ILE A 58 -6.58 -8.41 -20.29
C ILE A 58 -7.60 -7.33 -20.63
N ALA A 59 -8.11 -6.65 -19.61
CA ALA A 59 -8.95 -5.48 -19.82
C ALA A 59 -8.11 -4.31 -20.39
N PRO A 60 -8.64 -3.51 -21.33
CA PRO A 60 -8.00 -2.27 -21.74
C PRO A 60 -7.79 -1.33 -20.54
N LEU A 61 -6.72 -0.54 -20.56
CA LEU A 61 -6.42 0.42 -19.47
C LEU A 61 -7.52 1.48 -19.29
N ASN A 62 -8.27 1.79 -20.34
CA ASN A 62 -9.39 2.73 -20.34
C ASN A 62 -10.75 2.05 -20.13
N SER A 63 -10.78 0.80 -19.67
CA SER A 63 -12.02 0.11 -19.35
C SER A 63 -12.73 0.81 -18.21
N ASP A 64 -14.06 0.91 -18.31
CA ASP A 64 -14.99 1.41 -17.31
C ASP A 64 -14.96 0.64 -15.97
N ILE A 65 -14.42 -0.59 -15.95
CA ILE A 65 -14.22 -1.38 -14.72
C ILE A 65 -13.02 -0.91 -13.89
N ILE A 66 -12.18 -0.01 -14.42
CA ILE A 66 -11.00 0.54 -13.75
C ILE A 66 -11.35 1.93 -13.22
N THR A 67 -11.29 2.11 -11.90
CA THR A 67 -11.47 3.41 -11.25
C THR A 67 -10.21 3.79 -10.49
N GLU A 68 -9.61 4.92 -10.86
CA GLU A 68 -8.54 5.54 -10.08
C GLU A 68 -9.11 6.25 -8.86
N PHE A 69 -8.36 6.22 -7.76
CA PHE A 69 -8.74 6.93 -6.56
C PHE A 69 -7.51 7.33 -5.74
N ASN A 70 -7.66 8.37 -4.92
CA ASN A 70 -6.64 8.75 -3.94
C ASN A 70 -6.80 7.89 -2.66
N PRO A 71 -5.81 7.04 -2.30
CA PRO A 71 -5.87 6.25 -1.07
C PRO A 71 -5.47 7.03 0.18
N LEU A 72 -4.89 8.23 0.04
CA LEU A 72 -4.33 8.98 1.17
C LEU A 72 -5.41 9.58 2.06
N GLU A 73 -6.51 10.08 1.50
CA GLU A 73 -7.56 10.76 2.29
C GLU A 73 -8.10 9.89 3.42
N GLY A 74 -8.55 8.67 3.09
CA GLY A 74 -9.06 7.71 4.07
C GLY A 74 -7.98 7.21 5.03
N TYR A 75 -6.76 6.98 4.53
CA TYR A 75 -5.61 6.57 5.35
C TYR A 75 -5.28 7.62 6.41
N LEU A 76 -5.15 8.89 6.02
CA LEU A 76 -4.82 10.01 6.90
C LEU A 76 -5.92 10.30 7.91
N ALA A 77 -7.19 10.22 7.49
CA ALA A 77 -8.33 10.36 8.40
C ALA A 77 -8.31 9.27 9.49
N HIS A 78 -8.03 8.02 9.11
CA HIS A 78 -7.93 6.94 10.08
C HIS A 78 -6.71 7.09 11.00
N LEU A 79 -5.54 7.46 10.46
CA LEU A 79 -4.31 7.63 11.24
C LEU A 79 -4.48 8.66 12.37
N LYS A 80 -5.19 9.76 12.11
CA LYS A 80 -5.54 10.79 13.12
C LYS A 80 -6.35 10.26 14.31
N THR A 81 -7.00 9.11 14.16
CA THR A 81 -7.73 8.45 15.27
C THR A 81 -6.84 7.55 16.13
N GLN A 82 -5.67 7.17 15.60
CA GLN A 82 -4.75 6.21 16.24
C GLN A 82 -3.58 6.90 16.93
N ILE A 83 -3.25 8.14 16.52
CA ILE A 83 -2.04 8.86 16.95
C ILE A 83 -2.42 10.29 17.35
N ASP A 84 -1.86 10.77 18.46
CA ASP A 84 -1.94 12.17 18.90
C ASP A 84 -0.97 13.05 18.08
N LEU A 85 -1.37 13.37 16.84
CA LEU A 85 -0.60 14.25 15.96
C LEU A 85 -0.33 15.63 16.58
N PRO A 86 -1.31 16.30 17.23
CA PRO A 86 -1.06 17.61 17.85
C PRO A 86 0.08 17.58 18.88
N ARG A 87 0.17 16.54 19.70
CA ARG A 87 1.26 16.37 20.66
C ARG A 87 2.61 16.18 19.99
N ILE A 88 2.68 15.41 18.90
CA ILE A 88 3.93 15.22 18.15
C ILE A 88 4.36 16.53 17.48
N GLN A 89 3.44 17.21 16.81
CA GLN A 89 3.67 18.49 16.11
C GLN A 89 4.09 19.63 17.04
N SER A 90 3.72 19.56 18.33
CA SER A 90 4.08 20.54 19.36
C SER A 90 5.29 20.14 20.21
N SER A 91 5.89 18.99 19.95
CA SER A 91 6.94 18.41 20.79
C SER A 91 8.25 19.21 20.82
N GLY A 92 8.51 20.06 19.81
CA GLY A 92 9.80 20.75 19.66
C GLY A 92 10.96 19.81 19.28
N LEU A 93 10.66 18.56 18.89
CA LEU A 93 11.66 17.62 18.41
C LEU A 93 12.20 18.03 17.03
N ARG A 94 13.41 17.56 16.74
CA ARG A 94 13.99 17.58 15.40
C ARG A 94 14.17 16.14 14.94
N LEU A 95 13.58 15.80 13.81
CA LEU A 95 13.57 14.46 13.25
C LEU A 95 14.32 14.45 11.91
N ALA A 96 15.13 13.43 11.69
CA ALA A 96 15.69 13.11 10.39
C ALA A 96 14.97 11.87 9.85
N VAL A 97 14.50 11.93 8.61
CA VAL A 97 13.75 10.87 7.94
C VAL A 97 14.46 10.52 6.64
N ASP A 98 14.93 9.29 6.51
CA ASP A 98 15.36 8.74 5.22
C ASP A 98 14.28 7.80 4.71
N SER A 99 13.52 8.26 3.71
CA SER A 99 12.45 7.49 3.08
C SER A 99 12.97 6.41 2.11
N MET A 100 14.29 6.34 1.87
CA MET A 100 14.96 5.36 1.01
C MET A 100 14.32 5.21 -0.37
N TYR A 101 13.82 6.30 -0.95
CA TYR A 101 13.06 6.33 -2.22
C TYR A 101 11.81 5.44 -2.26
N GLY A 102 11.28 5.05 -1.10
CA GLY A 102 10.10 4.19 -0.99
C GLY A 102 8.78 4.90 -1.34
N THR A 103 7.70 4.13 -1.44
CA THR A 103 6.36 4.64 -1.81
C THR A 103 5.73 5.59 -0.78
N GLY A 104 6.28 5.64 0.44
CA GLY A 104 5.87 6.57 1.50
C GLY A 104 6.70 7.85 1.56
N SER A 105 7.62 8.08 0.61
CA SER A 105 8.47 9.27 0.60
C SER A 105 7.64 10.55 0.64
N GLY A 106 8.02 11.50 1.49
CA GLY A 106 7.29 12.75 1.70
C GLY A 106 6.05 12.63 2.59
N LEU A 107 5.48 11.44 2.78
CA LEU A 107 4.21 11.28 3.52
C LEU A 107 4.38 11.58 5.00
N LEU A 108 5.49 11.15 5.61
CA LEU A 108 5.73 11.41 7.04
C LEU A 108 5.89 12.91 7.30
N LYS A 109 6.60 13.61 6.41
CA LYS A 109 6.72 15.06 6.44
C LYS A 109 5.36 15.73 6.26
N GLU A 110 4.57 15.33 5.27
CA GLU A 110 3.22 15.86 5.03
C GLU A 110 2.29 15.70 6.26
N ILE A 111 2.36 14.56 6.94
CA ILE A 111 1.52 14.26 8.12
C ILE A 111 1.94 15.07 9.33
N LEU A 112 3.25 15.19 9.55
CA LEU A 112 3.82 15.75 10.77
C LEU A 112 4.19 17.22 10.66
N ASP A 113 4.12 17.82 9.46
CA ASP A 113 4.39 19.24 9.27
C ASP A 113 3.52 20.07 10.23
N GLY A 114 4.15 20.95 11.00
CA GLY A 114 3.58 21.47 12.24
C GLY A 114 4.46 22.52 12.90
N LYS A 115 3.91 23.21 13.90
CA LYS A 115 4.42 24.52 14.36
C LYS A 115 5.86 24.51 14.87
N SER A 116 6.26 23.52 15.68
CA SER A 116 7.58 23.51 16.35
C SER A 116 8.42 22.27 16.05
N LEU A 117 7.87 21.30 15.33
CA LEU A 117 8.58 20.10 14.88
C LEU A 117 9.39 20.44 13.62
N VAL A 118 10.67 20.06 13.60
CA VAL A 118 11.52 20.20 12.41
C VAL A 118 11.75 18.82 11.82
N ILE A 119 11.50 18.67 10.52
CA ILE A 119 11.72 17.42 9.78
C ILE A 119 12.72 17.69 8.66
N ASP A 120 13.88 17.06 8.78
CA ASP A 120 14.88 16.96 7.72
C ASP A 120 14.61 15.66 6.95
N GLU A 121 14.33 15.77 5.65
CA GLU A 121 14.09 14.64 4.74
C GLU A 121 14.93 14.82 3.47
#